data_AF-D6GQ43-F1
#
_entry.id   AF-D6GQ43-F1
#
_cell.length_a   1.000
_cell.length_b   1.000
_cell.length_c   1.000
_cell.angle_alpha   90.00
_cell.angle_beta   90.00
_cell.angle_gamma   90.00
#
_symmetry.space_group_name_H-M   'P 1'
#
loop_
_entity.id
_entity.type
_entity.pdbx_description
1 polymer ?
#
loop_
_entity_poly.entity_id
_entity_poly.type
_entity_poly.pdbx_seq_one_letter_code
_entity_poly.pdbx_strand_id
1 'polypeptide(L)'
;MKYLRQRIYCVSMILMALIYFAGCNRTEISELQEDDALTQYHTEYVGDSTKVIQITSKQSYPPGYSYDHIAIESKEEPYGLTVYLTVEGADDDSKKKLKENANVTFELIGNLESIKYIDARTAEEIASFTRES
;
A
#
# COMPACT_ATOMS: atom_id res chain seq x y z
N MET A 1 -54.84 15.10 22.03
CA MET A 1 -53.83 14.00 22.09
C MET A 1 -53.42 13.42 20.73
N LYS A 2 -54.18 13.55 19.63
CA LYS A 2 -53.77 13.02 18.30
C LYS A 2 -52.57 13.77 17.68
N TYR A 3 -52.50 15.09 17.85
CA TYR A 3 -51.42 15.94 17.33
C TYR A 3 -50.04 15.68 17.97
N LEU A 4 -50.00 15.29 19.26
CA LEU A 4 -48.75 14.97 19.95
C LEU A 4 -48.17 13.64 19.46
N ARG A 5 -49.04 12.65 19.22
CA ARG A 5 -48.65 11.34 18.66
C ARG A 5 -48.08 11.48 17.25
N GLN A 6 -48.70 12.32 16.41
CA GLN A 6 -48.24 12.58 15.04
C GLN A 6 -46.89 13.31 14.98
N ARG A 7 -46.65 14.27 15.90
CA ARG A 7 -45.34 14.94 16.04
C ARG A 7 -44.23 13.97 16.47
N ILE A 8 -44.53 13.05 17.40
CA ILE A 8 -43.57 12.03 17.85
C ILE A 8 -43.20 11.09 16.69
N TYR A 9 -44.15 10.69 15.85
CA TYR A 9 -43.85 9.87 14.67
C TYR A 9 -42.98 10.60 13.64
N CYS A 10 -43.25 11.88 13.36
CA CYS A 10 -42.41 12.67 12.45
C CYS A 10 -40.97 12.83 12.98
N VAL A 11 -40.81 13.12 14.28
CA VAL A 11 -39.48 13.27 14.89
C VAL A 11 -38.73 11.93 14.93
N SER A 12 -39.43 10.82 15.20
CA SER A 12 -38.85 9.47 15.16
C SER A 12 -38.39 9.07 13.75
N MET A 13 -39.13 9.46 12.71
CA MET A 13 -38.78 9.16 11.31
C MET A 13 -37.54 9.94 10.87
N ILE A 14 -37.41 11.20 11.30
CA ILE A 14 -36.23 12.05 11.05
C ILE A 14 -34.99 11.51 11.77
N LEU A 15 -35.14 11.07 13.03
CA LEU A 15 -34.03 10.47 13.81
C LEU A 15 -33.52 9.17 13.18
N MET A 16 -34.41 8.31 12.65
CA MET A 16 -33.99 7.10 11.93
C MET A 16 -33.24 7.44 10.63
N ALA A 17 -33.71 8.41 9.85
CA ALA A 17 -33.05 8.85 8.62
C ALA A 17 -31.62 9.40 8.87
N LEU A 18 -31.40 10.09 10.00
CA LEU A 18 -30.07 10.59 10.39
C LEU A 18 -29.09 9.45 10.73
N ILE A 19 -29.57 8.34 11.29
CA ILE A 19 -28.73 7.16 11.58
C ILE A 19 -28.35 6.43 10.28
N TYR A 20 -29.22 6.41 9.27
CA TYR A 20 -28.90 5.85 7.95
C TYR A 20 -27.86 6.68 7.18
N PHE A 21 -27.83 8.02 7.35
CA PHE A 21 -26.82 8.88 6.72
C PHE A 21 -25.45 8.84 7.42
N ALA A 22 -25.38 8.46 8.69
CA ALA A 22 -24.12 8.28 9.42
C ALA A 22 -23.43 6.92 9.12
N GLY A 23 -24.03 6.08 8.29
CA GLY A 23 -23.56 4.74 7.92
C GLY A 23 -22.70 4.66 6.66
N CYS A 24 -22.16 5.78 6.17
CA CYS A 24 -21.23 5.78 5.04
C CYS A 24 -19.89 6.43 5.45
N ASN A 25 -18.80 5.82 4.97
CA ASN A 25 -17.42 6.31 4.92
C ASN A 25 -16.45 5.78 6.00
N ARG A 26 -16.35 4.45 6.14
CA ARG A 26 -15.18 3.85 6.80
C ARG A 26 -14.65 2.63 6.06
N THR A 27 -14.33 2.76 4.77
CA THR A 27 -13.49 1.75 4.09
C THR A 27 -12.69 2.22 2.87
N GLU A 28 -12.91 3.40 2.28
CA GLU A 28 -12.16 3.82 1.06
C GLU A 28 -11.10 4.92 1.26
N ILE A 29 -10.90 5.41 2.50
CA ILE A 29 -10.00 6.56 2.75
C ILE A 29 -8.52 6.12 2.95
N SER A 30 -8.26 4.85 3.25
CA SER A 30 -6.90 4.39 3.59
C SER A 30 -5.99 4.22 2.37
N GLU A 31 -6.50 3.69 1.26
CA GLU A 31 -5.69 3.42 0.06
C GLU A 31 -5.36 4.72 -0.70
N LEU A 32 -6.32 5.66 -0.78
CA LEU A 32 -6.12 6.95 -1.42
C LEU A 32 -5.15 7.87 -0.66
N GLN A 33 -5.02 7.73 0.67
CA GLN A 33 -4.08 8.55 1.47
C GLN A 33 -2.64 8.03 1.43
N GLU A 34 -2.42 6.71 1.33
CA GLU A 34 -1.07 6.16 1.21
C GLU A 34 -0.47 6.45 -0.17
N ASP A 35 -1.28 6.37 -1.23
CA ASP A 35 -0.87 6.73 -2.59
C ASP A 35 -0.44 8.20 -2.68
N ASP A 36 -1.21 9.14 -2.11
CA ASP A 36 -0.87 10.57 -2.09
C ASP A 36 0.43 10.85 -1.30
N ALA A 37 0.68 10.11 -0.21
CA ALA A 37 1.89 10.25 0.58
C ALA A 37 3.14 9.73 -0.14
N LEU A 38 3.04 8.67 -0.94
CA LEU A 38 4.16 8.11 -1.71
C LEU A 38 4.37 8.82 -3.05
N THR A 39 3.32 9.37 -3.65
CA THR A 39 3.34 10.10 -4.94
C THR A 39 4.37 11.23 -4.95
N GLN A 40 4.60 11.91 -3.82
CA GLN A 40 5.62 12.96 -3.73
C GLN A 40 7.06 12.47 -4.03
N TYR A 41 7.31 11.17 -3.91
CA TYR A 41 8.60 10.55 -4.18
C TYR A 41 8.72 9.96 -5.59
N HIS A 42 7.71 10.17 -6.45
CA HIS A 42 7.76 9.74 -7.85
C HIS A 42 9.08 10.14 -8.54
N THR A 43 9.64 9.21 -9.32
CA THR A 43 10.83 9.40 -10.15
C THR A 43 10.76 8.61 -11.44
N GLU A 44 11.38 9.12 -12.50
CA GLU A 44 11.56 8.37 -13.75
C GLU A 44 12.70 7.35 -13.67
N TYR A 45 13.62 7.49 -12.71
CA TYR A 45 14.89 6.77 -12.70
C TYR A 45 15.13 6.05 -11.36
N VAL A 46 15.30 4.72 -11.40
CA VAL A 46 15.58 3.89 -10.22
C VAL A 46 16.86 4.29 -9.47
N GLY A 47 17.81 4.94 -10.15
CA GLY A 47 19.04 5.41 -9.50
C GLY A 47 18.87 6.63 -8.59
N ASP A 48 17.67 7.23 -8.53
CA ASP A 48 17.32 8.29 -7.57
C ASP A 48 17.18 7.71 -6.15
N SER A 49 18.31 7.27 -5.59
CA SER A 49 18.39 6.51 -4.34
C SER A 49 17.56 7.10 -3.20
N THR A 50 17.62 8.41 -2.98
CA THR A 50 16.80 9.08 -1.95
C THR A 50 15.32 8.79 -2.14
N LYS A 51 14.78 8.94 -3.36
CA LYS A 51 13.36 8.73 -3.64
C LYS A 51 12.99 7.25 -3.58
N VAL A 52 13.82 6.38 -4.15
CA VAL A 52 13.59 4.92 -4.11
C VAL A 52 13.59 4.37 -2.69
N ILE A 53 14.47 4.87 -1.81
CA ILE A 53 14.46 4.54 -0.38
C ILE A 53 13.16 5.01 0.27
N GLN A 54 12.69 6.22 -0.02
CA GLN A 54 11.43 6.73 0.56
C GLN A 54 10.22 5.92 0.08
N ILE A 55 10.16 5.53 -1.20
CA ILE A 55 9.09 4.69 -1.74
C ILE A 55 9.07 3.35 -1.02
N THR A 56 10.19 2.63 -0.97
CA THR A 56 10.25 1.29 -0.38
C THR A 56 10.06 1.29 1.14
N SER A 57 10.77 2.15 1.88
CA SER A 57 10.73 2.13 3.35
C SER A 57 9.40 2.56 3.97
N LYS A 58 8.56 3.29 3.24
CA LYS A 58 7.27 3.81 3.72
C LYS A 58 6.07 2.95 3.32
N GLN A 59 6.28 1.89 2.54
CA GLN A 59 5.20 0.98 2.16
C GLN A 59 4.67 0.16 3.33
N SER A 60 3.41 -0.25 3.20
CA SER A 60 2.75 -1.13 4.16
C SER A 60 3.15 -2.58 3.89
N TYR A 61 4.03 -3.14 4.71
CA TYR A 61 4.48 -4.53 4.58
C TYR A 61 3.53 -5.52 5.25
N PRO A 62 3.42 -6.77 4.74
CA PRO A 62 2.59 -7.78 5.37
C PRO A 62 3.00 -8.07 6.82
N PRO A 63 2.06 -8.52 7.68
CA PRO A 63 2.37 -8.94 9.04
C PRO A 63 3.54 -9.93 9.09
N GLY A 64 4.49 -9.71 10.01
CA GLY A 64 5.69 -10.53 10.12
C GLY A 64 6.81 -10.16 9.15
N TYR A 65 6.62 -9.16 8.30
CA TYR A 65 7.66 -8.57 7.45
C TYR A 65 7.90 -7.12 7.86
N SER A 66 9.16 -6.71 7.87
CA SER A 66 9.55 -5.31 8.06
C SER A 66 10.67 -4.94 7.11
N TYR A 67 10.66 -3.69 6.66
CA TYR A 67 11.72 -3.13 5.82
C TYR A 67 13.06 -3.16 6.54
N ASP A 68 14.11 -3.59 5.85
CA ASP A 68 15.49 -3.54 6.33
C ASP A 68 16.34 -2.56 5.49
N HIS A 69 16.62 -2.92 4.23
CA HIS A 69 17.35 -2.07 3.29
C HIS A 69 17.03 -2.42 1.83
N ILE A 70 17.68 -1.74 0.88
CA ILE A 70 17.56 -2.03 -0.55
C ILE A 70 18.92 -2.15 -1.23
N ALA A 71 18.93 -2.84 -2.37
CA ALA A 71 19.99 -2.75 -3.37
C ALA A 71 19.38 -2.30 -4.71
N ILE A 72 19.98 -1.25 -5.28
CA ILE A 72 19.56 -0.67 -6.56
C ILE A 72 20.45 -1.24 -7.67
N GLU A 73 19.84 -1.85 -8.68
CA GLU A 73 20.50 -2.46 -9.83
C GLU A 73 20.31 -1.55 -11.05
N SER A 74 21.00 -0.39 -11.04
CA SER A 74 20.83 0.67 -12.06
C SER A 74 22.02 0.85 -13.00
N LYS A 75 22.98 -0.10 -12.99
CA LYS A 75 24.22 0.00 -13.78
C LYS A 75 23.99 -0.29 -15.26
N GLU A 76 23.20 -1.31 -15.56
CA GLU A 76 22.88 -1.78 -16.90
C GLU A 76 21.43 -2.26 -16.91
N GLU A 77 20.75 -2.14 -18.05
CA GLU A 77 19.39 -2.65 -18.23
C GLU A 77 19.38 -4.18 -18.34
N PRO A 78 18.33 -4.86 -17.85
CA PRO A 78 17.11 -4.30 -17.28
C PRO A 78 17.31 -3.77 -15.86
N TYR A 79 16.69 -2.63 -15.53
CA TYR A 79 16.85 -2.03 -14.22
C TYR A 79 16.07 -2.76 -13.13
N GLY A 80 16.73 -3.00 -12.01
CA GLY A 80 16.20 -3.80 -10.90
C GLY A 80 16.27 -3.13 -9.54
N LEU A 81 15.44 -3.63 -8.63
CA LEU A 81 15.42 -3.24 -7.23
C LEU A 81 15.26 -4.48 -6.36
N THR A 82 16.21 -4.71 -5.46
CA THR A 82 16.09 -5.74 -4.43
C THR A 82 15.74 -5.09 -3.10
N VAL A 83 14.64 -5.49 -2.49
CA VAL A 83 14.18 -5.05 -1.18
C VAL A 83 14.44 -6.17 -0.17
N TYR A 84 15.26 -5.87 0.82
CA TYR A 84 15.57 -6.78 1.92
C TYR A 84 14.58 -6.56 3.06
N LEU A 85 13.97 -7.65 3.52
CA LEU A 85 12.98 -7.66 4.59
C LEU A 85 13.47 -8.52 5.75
N THR A 86 13.20 -8.07 6.97
CA THR A 86 13.28 -8.95 8.14
C THR A 86 11.99 -9.75 8.23
N VAL A 87 12.10 -11.09 8.23
CA VAL A 87 10.96 -12.00 8.28
C VAL A 87 10.90 -12.70 9.65
N GLU A 88 9.81 -12.45 10.37
CA GLU A 88 9.50 -13.07 11.66
C GLU A 88 8.36 -14.11 11.55
N GLY A 89 7.58 -14.04 10.48
CA GLY A 89 6.51 -14.97 10.15
C GLY A 89 5.89 -14.64 8.80
N ALA A 90 5.28 -15.64 8.16
CA ALA A 90 4.57 -15.47 6.90
C ALA A 90 3.11 -15.88 7.06
N ASP A 91 2.20 -15.10 6.48
CA ASP A 91 0.80 -15.44 6.32
C ASP A 91 0.50 -15.81 4.85
N ASP A 92 -0.67 -16.41 4.59
CA ASP A 92 -1.07 -16.84 3.26
C ASP A 92 -1.23 -15.66 2.27
N ASP A 93 -1.49 -14.45 2.78
CA ASP A 93 -1.73 -13.23 2.00
C ASP A 93 -0.44 -12.42 1.73
N SER A 94 0.70 -12.83 2.30
CA SER A 94 1.93 -12.03 2.30
C SER A 94 2.41 -11.75 0.89
N LYS A 95 2.38 -12.75 0.00
CA LYS A 95 2.76 -12.58 -1.41
C LYS A 95 1.85 -11.63 -2.18
N LYS A 96 0.55 -11.60 -1.84
CA LYS A 96 -0.41 -10.68 -2.46
C LYS A 96 -0.08 -9.23 -2.08
N LYS A 97 0.14 -8.96 -0.80
CA LYS A 97 0.54 -7.62 -0.31
C LYS A 97 1.89 -7.17 -0.87
N LEU A 98 2.86 -8.08 -1.02
CA LEU A 98 4.13 -7.77 -1.67
C LEU A 98 3.96 -7.44 -3.16
N LYS A 99 3.01 -8.08 -3.86
CA LYS A 99 2.65 -7.73 -5.24
C LYS A 99 2.00 -6.35 -5.32
N GLU A 100 1.12 -6.00 -4.39
CA GLU A 100 0.52 -4.66 -4.29
C GLU A 100 1.61 -3.59 -4.10
N ASN A 101 2.55 -3.80 -3.17
CA ASN A 101 3.71 -2.93 -2.99
C ASN A 101 4.60 -2.84 -4.24
N ALA A 102 4.82 -3.95 -4.95
CA ALA A 102 5.57 -3.95 -6.19
C ALA A 102 4.88 -3.11 -7.27
N ASN A 103 3.56 -3.24 -7.42
CA ASN A 103 2.78 -2.47 -8.40
C ASN A 103 2.88 -0.96 -8.14
N VAL A 104 2.67 -0.52 -6.89
CA VAL A 104 2.87 0.89 -6.50
C VAL A 104 4.29 1.37 -6.80
N THR A 105 5.30 0.53 -6.54
CA THR A 105 6.69 0.88 -6.83
C THR A 105 6.96 1.01 -8.34
N PHE A 106 6.36 0.14 -9.17
CA PHE A 106 6.45 0.27 -10.63
C PHE A 106 5.75 1.52 -11.15
N GLU A 107 4.63 1.92 -10.55
CA GLU A 107 3.94 3.16 -10.91
C GLU A 107 4.76 4.41 -10.53
N LEU A 108 5.48 4.36 -9.40
CA LEU A 108 6.24 5.50 -8.89
C LEU A 108 7.68 5.60 -9.41
N ILE A 109 8.23 4.54 -10.02
CA ILE A 109 9.58 4.50 -10.58
C ILE A 109 9.51 4.13 -12.06
N GLY A 110 9.59 5.13 -12.94
CA GLY A 110 9.26 5.01 -14.36
C GLY A 110 10.02 3.90 -15.11
N ASN A 111 11.34 3.83 -14.94
CA ASN A 111 12.18 2.87 -15.65
C ASN A 111 12.45 1.55 -14.90
N LEU A 112 11.77 1.29 -13.79
CA LEU A 112 11.99 0.06 -13.01
C LEU A 112 11.33 -1.13 -13.70
N GLU A 113 12.10 -2.19 -13.98
CA GLU A 113 11.61 -3.38 -14.69
C GLU A 113 11.38 -4.58 -13.77
N SER A 114 12.12 -4.68 -12.67
CA SER A 114 11.99 -5.81 -11.74
C SER A 114 12.17 -5.43 -10.27
N ILE A 115 11.41 -6.11 -9.41
CA ILE A 115 11.51 -5.99 -7.95
C ILE A 115 11.63 -7.38 -7.35
N LYS A 116 12.62 -7.58 -6.48
CA LYS A 116 12.80 -8.80 -5.69
C LYS A 116 12.66 -8.49 -4.20
N TYR A 117 12.04 -9.41 -3.47
CA TYR A 117 11.97 -9.39 -2.01
C TYR A 117 12.80 -10.55 -1.47
N ILE A 118 13.76 -10.23 -0.60
CA ILE A 118 14.71 -11.20 -0.03
C ILE A 118 14.67 -11.10 1.49
N ASP A 119 14.71 -12.24 2.19
CA ASP A 119 14.93 -12.25 3.63
C ASP A 119 16.37 -11.80 3.94
N ALA A 120 16.51 -10.68 4.66
CA ALA A 120 17.80 -10.08 4.99
C ALA A 120 18.73 -11.01 5.78
N ARG A 121 18.17 -11.99 6.51
CA ARG A 121 18.92 -12.90 7.39
C ARG A 121 19.34 -14.18 6.68
N THR A 122 18.46 -14.75 5.88
CA THR A 122 18.69 -16.06 5.22
C THR A 122 19.16 -15.93 3.77
N ALA A 123 19.02 -14.74 3.18
CA ALA A 123 19.21 -14.47 1.76
C ALA A 123 18.29 -15.30 0.85
N GLU A 124 17.20 -15.86 1.38
CA GLU A 124 16.20 -16.58 0.60
C GLU A 124 15.26 -15.61 -0.13
N GLU A 125 14.95 -15.93 -1.38
CA GLU A 125 13.97 -15.17 -2.16
C GLU A 125 12.55 -15.46 -1.65
N ILE A 126 11.84 -14.39 -1.29
CA ILE A 126 10.44 -14.44 -0.82
C ILE A 126 9.49 -14.38 -2.03
N ALA A 127 9.75 -13.40 -2.91
CA ALA A 127 8.98 -13.16 -4.12
C ALA A 127 9.78 -12.29 -5.12
N SER A 128 9.48 -12.44 -6.40
CA SER A 128 10.04 -11.62 -7.48
C SER A 128 8.93 -11.24 -8.45
N PHE A 129 8.93 -10.00 -8.89
CA PHE A 129 7.95 -9.44 -9.80
C PHE A 129 8.64 -8.65 -10.92
N THR A 130 8.10 -8.74 -12.12
CA THR A 130 8.50 -7.92 -13.26
C THR A 130 7.37 -6.97 -13.65
N ARG A 131 7.71 -5.81 -14.20
CA ARG A 131 6.72 -4.89 -14.77
C ARG A 131 5.98 -5.61 -15.91
N GLU A 132 4.66 -5.60 -15.86
CA GLU A 132 3.86 -6.09 -16.99
C GLU A 132 3.89 -5.03 -18.10
N SER A 133 4.23 -5.47 -19.31
CA SER A 133 4.39 -4.62 -20.51
C SER A 133 3.07 -4.33 -21.20
#